data_AF-A0A8I0GCK1-F1
#
_entry.id   AF-A0A8I0GCK1-F1
#
_cell.length_a   1.000
_cell.length_b   1.000
_cell.length_c   1.000
_cell.angle_alpha   90.00
_cell.angle_beta   90.00
_cell.angle_gamma   90.00
#
_symmetry.space_group_name_H-M   'P 1'
#
loop_
_entity.id
_entity.type
_entity.pdbx_description
1 polymer ?
#
loop_
_entity_poly.entity_id
_entity_poly.type
_entity_poly.pdbx_seq_one_letter_code
_entity_poly.pdbx_strand_id
1 'polypeptide(L)'
;MTVPIALVVVGVLMLILAARYVAAMALTGKECFRLGHPLGLRGVQLRTDEAAWDAGHRAARPLLGVAAAVAALNALGTIGLVGGMGTLPQVIIVVIQFALILAIAEIARRVAIREARVVRR
;
A
#
# COMPACT_ATOMS: atom_id res chain seq x y z
N MET A 1 32.74 -5.44 4.39
CA MET A 1 31.93 -4.52 3.58
C MET A 1 30.81 -3.99 4.45
N THR A 2 30.92 -2.74 4.92
CA THR A 2 29.91 -2.11 5.77
C THR A 2 28.70 -1.74 4.94
N VAL A 3 27.53 -2.28 5.26
CA VAL A 3 26.27 -1.79 4.69
C VAL A 3 26.11 -0.32 5.10
N PRO A 4 25.91 0.61 4.15
CA PRO A 4 25.62 1.99 4.51
C PRO A 4 24.28 2.04 5.25
N ILE A 5 24.34 2.28 6.55
CA ILE A 5 23.18 2.37 7.46
C ILE A 5 22.09 3.28 6.88
N ALA A 6 22.50 4.35 6.17
CA ALA A 6 21.59 5.25 5.47
C ALA A 6 20.65 4.56 4.48
N LEU A 7 21.12 3.57 3.71
CA LEU A 7 20.31 2.83 2.73
C LEU A 7 19.24 1.98 3.41
N VAL A 8 19.59 1.36 4.54
CA VAL A 8 18.65 0.61 5.37
C VAL A 8 17.58 1.53 5.94
N VAL A 9 17.99 2.67 6.49
CA VAL A 9 17.08 3.67 7.05
C VAL A 9 16.10 4.17 5.98
N VAL A 10 16.58 4.50 4.78
CA VAL A 10 15.71 4.94 3.67
C VAL A 10 14.73 3.84 3.25
N GLY A 11 15.20 2.60 3.10
CA GLY A 11 14.35 1.46 2.73
C GLY A 11 13.25 1.20 3.76
N VAL A 12 13.60 1.17 5.05
CA VAL A 12 12.64 1.00 6.15
C VAL A 12 11.64 2.16 6.18
N LEU A 13 12.10 3.41 6.02
CA LEU A 13 11.21 4.57 5.97
C LEU A 13 10.22 4.48 4.80
N MET A 14 10.67 4.05 3.60
CA MET A 14 9.77 3.86 2.45
C MET A 14 8.72 2.79 2.71
N LEU A 15 9.10 1.65 3.31
CA LEU A 15 8.18 0.58 3.67
C LEU A 15 7.17 1.02 4.73
N ILE A 16 7.61 1.76 5.75
CA ILE A 16 6.73 2.34 6.78
C ILE A 16 5.78 3.35 6.15
N LEU A 17 6.25 4.22 5.25
CA LEU A 17 5.41 5.19 4.56
C LEU A 17 4.33 4.49 3.72
N ALA A 18 4.73 3.44 2.99
CA ALA A 18 3.79 2.63 2.21
C ALA A 18 2.78 1.93 3.12
N ALA A 19 3.22 1.31 4.22
CA ALA A 19 2.35 0.70 5.22
C ALA A 19 1.33 1.70 5.77
N ARG A 20 1.79 2.88 6.17
CA ARG A 20 0.96 3.96 6.72
C ARG A 20 -0.05 4.46 5.69
N TYR A 21 0.38 4.66 4.45
CA TYR A 21 -0.51 5.09 3.36
C TYR A 21 -1.62 4.08 3.10
N VAL A 22 -1.26 2.80 2.94
CA VAL A 22 -2.21 1.73 2.66
C VAL A 22 -3.12 1.48 3.88
N ALA A 23 -2.58 1.54 5.10
CA ALA A 23 -3.38 1.44 6.32
C ALA A 23 -4.36 2.60 6.48
N ALA A 24 -3.95 3.84 6.18
CA ALA A 24 -4.85 4.99 6.17
C ALA A 24 -5.97 4.81 5.13
N MET A 25 -5.64 4.34 3.93
CA MET A 25 -6.64 3.99 2.90
C MET A 25 -7.60 2.88 3.35
N ALA A 26 -7.12 1.86 4.06
CA ALA A 26 -7.95 0.78 4.58
C ALA A 26 -8.87 1.24 5.73
N LEU A 27 -8.29 1.92 6.72
CA LEU A 27 -8.97 2.22 7.98
C LEU A 27 -9.83 3.47 7.88
N THR A 28 -9.26 4.57 7.38
CA THR A 28 -9.88 5.90 7.40
C THR A 28 -10.18 6.45 6.01
N GLY A 29 -9.95 5.66 4.95
CA GLY A 29 -10.05 6.15 3.57
C GLY A 29 -11.39 6.79 3.23
N LYS A 30 -12.50 6.29 3.77
CA LYS A 30 -13.82 6.89 3.61
C LYS A 30 -14.02 8.20 4.38
N GLU A 31 -13.47 8.29 5.59
CA GLU A 31 -13.72 9.41 6.51
C GLU A 31 -12.78 10.59 6.24
N CYS A 32 -11.53 10.31 5.85
CA CYS A 32 -10.51 11.31 5.60
C CYS A 32 -10.40 11.72 4.12
N PHE A 33 -10.71 10.82 3.18
CA PHE A 33 -10.63 11.13 1.76
C PHE A 33 -12.03 11.32 1.19
N ARG A 34 -12.39 12.59 0.96
CA ARG A 34 -13.61 12.92 0.21
C ARG A 34 -13.53 12.36 -1.21
N LEU A 35 -14.69 12.25 -1.85
CA LEU A 35 -14.85 11.84 -3.24
C LEU A 35 -13.78 12.51 -4.14
N GLY A 36 -12.99 11.69 -4.82
CA GLY A 36 -11.96 12.14 -5.78
C GLY A 36 -10.67 12.73 -5.23
N HIS A 37 -10.45 12.66 -3.91
CA HIS A 37 -9.20 13.06 -3.27
C HIS A 37 -7.96 12.38 -3.94
N PRO A 38 -6.84 13.10 -4.14
CA PRO A 38 -5.68 12.60 -4.88
C PRO A 38 -4.98 11.40 -4.24
N LEU A 39 -5.13 11.24 -2.92
CA LEU A 39 -4.61 10.15 -2.11
C LEU A 39 -5.62 8.99 -1.91
N GLY A 40 -6.85 9.14 -2.43
CA GLY A 40 -7.86 8.10 -2.37
C GLY A 40 -7.77 7.10 -3.53
N LEU A 41 -8.72 6.16 -3.61
CA LEU A 41 -8.80 5.21 -4.72
C LEU A 41 -9.04 5.94 -6.05
N ARG A 42 -8.10 5.79 -7.00
CA ARG A 42 -8.16 6.48 -8.29
C ARG A 42 -8.97 5.68 -9.32
N GLY A 43 -10.06 6.27 -9.80
CA GLY A 43 -10.83 5.79 -10.94
C GLY A 43 -11.94 6.78 -11.29
N VAL A 44 -12.23 6.99 -12.57
CA VAL A 44 -13.27 7.97 -12.99
C VAL A 44 -14.61 7.65 -12.34
N GLN A 45 -14.95 6.36 -12.22
CA GLN A 45 -16.20 5.89 -11.62
C GLN A 45 -16.29 6.20 -10.12
N LEU A 46 -15.16 6.23 -9.43
CA LEU A 46 -15.05 6.49 -7.99
C LEU A 46 -15.09 8.00 -7.66
N ARG A 47 -14.99 8.87 -8.66
CA ARG A 47 -14.91 10.33 -8.49
C ARG A 47 -16.25 11.05 -8.60
N THR A 48 -17.29 10.34 -9.03
CA THR A 48 -18.54 10.96 -9.50
C THR A 48 -19.78 10.48 -8.75
N ASP A 49 -19.65 9.44 -7.93
CA ASP A 49 -20.77 8.79 -7.26
C ASP A 49 -20.32 8.26 -5.90
N GLU A 50 -21.01 8.69 -4.84
CA GLU A 50 -20.71 8.35 -3.45
C GLU A 50 -21.05 6.88 -3.13
N ALA A 51 -22.10 6.33 -3.75
CA ALA A 51 -22.44 4.91 -3.59
C ALA A 51 -21.36 4.01 -4.21
N ALA A 52 -20.85 4.40 -5.39
CA ALA A 52 -19.75 3.71 -6.06
C ALA A 52 -18.43 3.83 -5.28
N TRP A 53 -18.16 5.00 -4.68
CA TRP A 53 -17.02 5.24 -3.79
C TRP A 53 -17.04 4.32 -2.56
N ASP A 54 -18.21 4.22 -1.91
CA ASP A 54 -18.41 3.38 -0.73
C ASP A 54 -18.29 1.89 -1.02
N ALA A 55 -18.89 1.43 -2.13
CA ALA A 55 -18.76 0.04 -2.58
C ALA A 55 -17.30 -0.30 -2.89
N GLY A 56 -16.61 0.58 -3.62
CA GLY A 56 -15.19 0.41 -3.95
C GLY A 56 -14.29 0.33 -2.72
N HIS A 57 -14.47 1.22 -1.73
CA HIS A 57 -13.70 1.18 -0.49
C HIS A 57 -13.97 -0.06 0.35
N ARG A 58 -15.22 -0.49 0.47
CA ARG A 58 -15.57 -1.72 1.19
C ARG A 58 -14.90 -2.95 0.57
N ALA A 59 -14.85 -3.02 -0.75
CA ALA A 59 -14.23 -4.14 -1.45
C ALA A 59 -12.69 -4.11 -1.40
N ALA A 60 -12.08 -2.93 -1.45
CA ALA A 60 -10.62 -2.78 -1.38
C ALA A 60 -10.05 -2.92 0.04
N ARG A 61 -10.84 -2.59 1.07
CA ARG A 61 -10.46 -2.64 2.49
C ARG A 61 -9.67 -3.88 2.93
N PRO A 62 -10.14 -5.12 2.68
CA PRO A 62 -9.42 -6.31 3.12
C PRO A 62 -8.04 -6.44 2.45
N LEU A 63 -7.94 -6.13 1.15
CA LEU A 63 -6.67 -6.20 0.41
C LEU A 63 -5.68 -5.12 0.86
N LEU A 64 -6.18 -3.92 1.15
CA LEU A 64 -5.36 -2.84 1.72
C LEU A 64 -4.91 -3.18 3.15
N GLY A 65 -5.76 -3.84 3.95
CA GLY A 65 -5.38 -4.35 5.26
C GLY A 65 -4.24 -5.38 5.19
N VAL A 66 -4.33 -6.32 4.23
CA VAL A 66 -3.27 -7.32 3.97
C VAL A 66 -1.97 -6.64 3.54
N ALA A 67 -2.04 -5.68 2.61
CA ALA A 67 -0.86 -4.91 2.19
C ALA A 67 -0.21 -4.14 3.35
N ALA A 68 -0.99 -3.57 4.26
CA ALA A 68 -0.48 -2.92 5.45
C ALA A 68 0.23 -3.91 6.40
N ALA A 69 -0.36 -5.08 6.64
CA ALA A 69 0.25 -6.13 7.46
C ALA A 69 1.56 -6.66 6.84
N VAL A 70 1.57 -6.93 5.54
CA VAL A 70 2.76 -7.37 4.80
C VAL A 70 3.85 -6.30 4.86
N ALA A 71 3.50 -5.02 4.72
CA ALA A 71 4.46 -3.93 4.81
C ALA A 71 5.08 -3.81 6.22
N ALA A 72 4.27 -3.97 7.27
CA ALA A 72 4.77 -3.98 8.65
C ALA A 72 5.72 -5.17 8.92
N LEU A 73 5.34 -6.37 8.46
CA LEU A 73 6.20 -7.57 8.58
C LEU A 73 7.50 -7.41 7.79
N ASN A 74 7.44 -6.83 6.58
CA ASN A 74 8.62 -6.54 5.77
C ASN A 74 9.54 -5.51 6.42
N ALA A 75 8.98 -4.47 7.06
CA ALA A 75 9.78 -3.51 7.81
C ALA A 75 10.50 -4.17 8.99
N LEU A 76 9.81 -5.01 9.77
CA LEU A 76 10.41 -5.80 10.87
C LEU A 76 11.48 -6.76 10.36
N GLY A 77 11.21 -7.48 9.27
CA GLY A 77 12.17 -8.40 8.65
C GLY A 77 13.40 -7.69 8.11
N THR A 78 13.24 -6.49 7.54
CA THR A 78 14.37 -5.67 7.06
C THR A 78 15.28 -5.23 8.19
N ILE A 79 14.72 -4.89 9.36
CA ILE A 79 15.50 -4.58 10.58
C ILE A 79 16.24 -5.83 11.08
N GLY A 80 15.58 -6.99 11.10
CA GLY A 80 16.19 -8.25 11.54
C GLY A 80 17.32 -8.75 10.64
N LEU A 81 17.33 -8.36 9.36
CA LEU A 81 18.38 -8.70 8.40
C LEU A 81 19.61 -7.76 8.47
N VAL A 82 19.56 -6.70 9.28
CA VAL A 82 20.68 -5.77 9.44
C VAL A 82 21.88 -6.49 10.08
N GLY A 83 22.92 -6.70 9.29
CA GLY A 83 24.21 -7.25 9.73
C GLY A 83 24.57 -8.61 9.13
N GLY A 84 23.64 -9.32 8.50
CA GLY A 84 23.88 -10.66 7.94
C GLY A 84 24.12 -10.71 6.43
N MET A 85 23.78 -9.66 5.68
CA MET A 85 23.82 -9.66 4.21
C MET A 85 24.68 -8.52 3.65
N GLY A 86 25.25 -8.75 2.47
CA GLY A 86 25.91 -7.69 1.70
C GLY A 86 24.91 -6.64 1.20
N THR A 87 25.43 -5.46 0.82
CA THR A 87 24.61 -4.30 0.43
C THR A 87 23.69 -4.58 -0.75
N LEU A 88 24.18 -5.25 -1.81
CA LEU A 88 23.42 -5.48 -3.04
C LEU A 88 22.19 -6.40 -2.81
N PRO A 89 22.31 -7.57 -2.16
CA PRO A 89 21.15 -8.37 -1.77
C PRO A 89 20.10 -7.60 -0.96
N GLN A 90 20.56 -6.75 -0.02
CA GLN A 90 19.65 -5.99 0.83
C GLN A 90 18.84 -4.95 0.03
N VAL A 91 19.47 -4.27 -0.93
CA VAL A 91 18.77 -3.35 -1.84
C VAL A 91 17.72 -4.09 -2.66
N ILE A 92 18.09 -5.24 -3.23
CA ILE A 92 17.17 -6.06 -4.04
C ILE A 92 15.94 -6.47 -3.21
N ILE A 93 16.14 -6.91 -1.97
CA ILE A 93 15.05 -7.32 -1.07
C ILE A 93 14.10 -6.14 -0.80
N VAL A 94 14.62 -4.97 -0.45
CA VAL A 94 13.80 -3.77 -0.19
C VAL A 94 12.98 -3.39 -1.42
N VAL A 95 13.59 -3.42 -2.62
CA VAL A 95 12.90 -3.12 -3.87
C VAL A 95 11.78 -4.12 -4.14
N ILE A 96 12.02 -5.42 -3.96
CA ILE A 96 11.01 -6.47 -4.13
C ILE A 96 9.86 -6.30 -3.13
N GLN A 97 10.17 -6.04 -1.85
CA GLN A 97 9.16 -5.82 -0.82
C GLN A 97 8.28 -4.61 -1.15
N PHE A 98 8.89 -3.51 -1.62
CA PHE A 98 8.16 -2.32 -2.03
C PHE A 98 7.27 -2.60 -3.25
N ALA A 99 7.80 -3.27 -4.27
CA ALA A 99 7.04 -3.67 -5.46
C ALA A 99 5.85 -4.58 -5.11
N LEU A 100 6.02 -5.49 -4.15
CA LEU A 100 4.94 -6.37 -3.67
C LEU A 100 3.80 -5.58 -3.03
N ILE A 101 4.12 -4.59 -2.18
CA ILE A 101 3.10 -3.73 -1.55
C ILE A 101 2.32 -2.94 -2.62
N LEU A 102 3.02 -2.39 -3.61
CA LEU A 102 2.39 -1.68 -4.73
C LEU A 102 1.51 -2.60 -5.57
N ALA A 103 1.94 -3.84 -5.81
CA ALA A 103 1.15 -4.82 -6.56
C ALA A 103 -0.17 -5.15 -5.84
N ILE A 104 -0.14 -5.36 -4.52
CA ILE A 104 -1.35 -5.63 -3.74
C ILE A 104 -2.27 -4.40 -3.75
N ALA A 105 -1.72 -3.19 -3.60
CA ALA A 105 -2.49 -1.95 -3.65
C ALA A 105 -3.17 -1.72 -5.01
N GLU A 106 -2.48 -2.05 -6.12
CA GLU A 106 -3.06 -1.96 -7.47
C GLU A 106 -4.15 -3.01 -7.69
N ILE A 107 -3.99 -4.24 -7.15
CA ILE A 107 -5.07 -5.24 -7.17
C ILE A 107 -6.29 -4.75 -6.39
N ALA A 108 -6.08 -4.18 -5.19
CA ALA A 108 -7.16 -3.61 -4.39
C ALA A 108 -7.90 -2.49 -5.15
N ARG A 109 -7.16 -1.64 -5.85
CA ARG A 109 -7.73 -0.59 -6.72
C ARG A 109 -8.56 -1.18 -7.86
N ARG A 110 -8.08 -2.22 -8.53
CA ARG A 110 -8.82 -2.88 -9.62
C ARG A 110 -10.13 -3.50 -9.13
N VAL A 111 -10.10 -4.13 -7.96
CA VAL A 111 -11.31 -4.67 -7.29
C VAL A 111 -12.30 -3.55 -6.97
N ALA A 112 -11.82 -2.43 -6.40
CA ALA A 112 -12.68 -1.28 -6.13
C ALA A 112 -13.35 -0.71 -7.38
N ILE A 113 -12.59 -0.58 -8.49
CA ILE A 113 -13.14 -0.09 -9.77
C ILE A 113 -14.18 -1.06 -10.32
N ARG A 114 -13.94 -2.37 -10.20
CA ARG A 114 -14.89 -3.39 -10.66
C ARG A 114 -16.21 -3.29 -9.89
N GLU A 115 -16.17 -3.24 -8.57
CA GLU A 115 -17.36 -3.11 -7.73
C GLU A 115 -18.08 -1.78 -7.96
N ALA A 116 -17.34 -0.68 -8.09
CA ALA A 116 -17.91 0.62 -8.42
C ALA A 116 -18.67 0.63 -9.75
N ARG A 117 -18.26 -0.20 -10.73
CA ARG A 117 -18.99 -0.35 -12.01
C ARG A 117 -20.25 -1.20 -11.87
N VAL A 118 -20.26 -2.18 -10.96
CA VAL A 118 -21.43 -3.04 -10.73
C VAL A 118 -22.55 -2.22 -10.09
N VAL A 119 -22.23 -1.38 -9.10
CA VAL A 119 -23.22 -0.54 -8.41
C VAL A 119 -23.83 0.55 -9.29
N ARG A 120 -23.13 0.94 -10.36
CA ARG A 120 -23.59 1.97 -11.30
C ARG A 120 -24.49 1.46 -12.43
N ARG A 121 -24.62 0.15 -12.57
CA ARG A 121 -25.52 -0.50 -13.53
C ARG A 121 -26.86 -0.78 -12.88
#